data_AF-A0A212KXL4-F1
#
_entry.id   AF-A0A212KXL4-F1
#
_cell.length_a   1.000
_cell.length_b   1.000
_cell.length_c   1.000
_cell.angle_alpha   90.00
_cell.angle_beta   90.00
_cell.angle_gamma   90.00
#
_symmetry.space_group_name_H-M   'P 1'
#
loop_
_entity.id
_entity.type
_entity.pdbx_description
1 polymer ?
#
loop_
_entity_poly.entity_id
_entity_poly.type
_entity_poly.pdbx_seq_one_letter_code
_entity_poly.pdbx_strand_id
1 'polypeptide(L)'
;MIRAKLPPQIEWQEIRRAKRRPASAFCGMTYLLGTYRHGEKRKVGLPPLKSEASASKRPLRGEKRRHVLDEVIKILRHWSSSPFEREGSTLAGLRSGLVLKGNRWAIADFEAAEIVAEGLRIIGARRPEWIEGQPEWSDQLDFCAWCGKPMPDELVEHGRRQRFCSPVCAKSAIQKRNAGILAHEDIIKNDARRVITREKLPPTTCVWCGTLFRPLNPDKHGTQQFCSHRCRGAAMVTTDPVTCLNCGTVFQPKNSGDGRFSKFCSTACSNAYGKSTRYEKTCECCGQPFVAKRPDTVYCGRRCSRFIADWRNEIRIPSKLSDLLFDYLFTAPAALARAKGVTLVLGAPADVERPERMFLTVGIFDRLCAAA
;
A
#
# COMPACT_ATOMS: atom_id res chain seq x y z
N MET A 1 4.52 56.87 13.79
CA MET A 1 5.99 56.70 13.66
C MET A 1 6.54 56.22 14.99
N ILE A 2 6.63 54.90 15.19
CA ILE A 2 7.15 54.29 16.43
C ILE A 2 8.56 53.78 16.13
N ARG A 3 9.58 54.50 16.61
CA ARG A 3 10.98 54.07 16.54
C ARG A 3 11.23 53.07 17.66
N ALA A 4 11.28 51.78 17.33
CA ALA A 4 11.76 50.75 18.24
C ALA A 4 13.26 50.95 18.49
N LYS A 5 13.65 51.16 19.75
CA LYS A 5 15.05 51.16 20.19
C LYS A 5 15.60 49.74 20.07
N LEU A 6 16.60 49.55 19.21
CA LEU A 6 17.41 48.33 19.19
C LEU A 6 18.21 48.23 20.51
N PRO A 7 18.34 47.04 21.11
CA PRO A 7 19.19 46.84 22.28
C PRO A 7 20.68 47.04 21.93
N PRO A 8 21.50 47.44 22.92
CA PRO A 8 22.91 47.71 22.72
C PRO A 8 23.65 46.44 22.26
N GLN A 9 24.59 46.63 21.34
CA GLN A 9 25.47 45.58 20.84
C GLN A 9 26.24 44.97 22.01
N ILE A 10 25.90 43.72 22.35
CA ILE A 10 26.72 42.91 23.25
C ILE A 10 28.04 42.65 22.53
N GLU A 11 29.10 43.17 23.13
CA GLU A 11 30.46 43.20 22.64
C GLU A 11 31.00 41.76 22.53
N TRP A 12 31.07 41.23 21.30
CA TRP A 12 31.55 39.88 20.97
C TRP A 12 33.04 39.62 21.30
N GLN A 13 33.73 40.58 21.93
CA GLN A 13 35.16 40.49 22.21
C GLN A 13 35.51 39.66 23.45
N GLU A 14 34.59 39.48 24.40
CA GLU A 14 34.89 38.71 25.62
C GLU A 14 34.76 37.19 25.45
N ILE A 15 33.94 36.70 24.52
CA ILE A 15 33.79 35.26 24.26
C ILE A 15 35.03 34.65 23.57
N ARG A 16 35.87 35.47 22.93
CA ARG A 16 37.11 34.99 22.29
C ARG A 16 38.29 34.79 23.25
N ARG A 17 38.23 35.29 24.49
CA ARG A 17 39.35 35.15 25.46
C ARG A 17 39.28 33.88 26.34
N ALA A 18 38.14 33.19 26.41
CA ALA A 18 37.97 32.01 27.28
C ALA A 18 38.30 30.64 26.64
N LYS A 19 38.89 30.57 25.44
CA LYS A 19 39.16 29.29 24.73
C LYS A 19 40.59 29.10 24.22
N ARG A 20 41.60 29.72 24.85
CA ARG A 20 42.99 29.26 24.68
C ARG A 20 43.28 28.16 25.71
N ARG A 21 42.81 26.95 25.41
CA ARG A 21 43.39 25.74 26.02
C ARG A 21 44.79 25.52 25.40
N PRO A 22 45.80 25.14 26.20
CA PRO A 22 47.16 24.92 25.70
C PRO A 22 47.17 23.80 24.64
N ALA A 23 47.88 24.05 23.55
CA ALA A 23 47.96 23.23 22.35
C ALA A 23 48.84 21.95 22.50
N SER A 24 48.91 21.34 23.68
CA SER A 24 49.89 20.27 23.97
C SER A 24 49.34 18.96 24.53
N ALA A 25 48.02 18.69 24.44
CA ALA A 25 47.44 17.44 24.98
C ALA A 25 46.56 16.66 23.97
N PHE A 26 46.81 16.81 22.67
CA PHE A 26 46.09 16.06 21.62
C PHE A 26 47.04 15.26 20.71
N CYS A 27 48.13 14.75 21.27
CA CYS A 27 48.96 13.73 20.64
C CYS A 27 48.76 12.43 21.44
N GLY A 28 47.90 11.54 20.96
CA GLY A 28 47.69 10.25 21.64
C GLY A 28 46.44 9.44 21.28
N MET A 29 45.59 9.89 20.33
CA MET A 29 44.36 9.15 20.00
C MET A 29 44.20 8.79 18.52
N THR A 30 45.31 8.75 17.77
CA THR A 30 45.35 8.27 16.37
C THR A 30 46.00 6.89 16.21
N TYR A 31 46.49 6.26 17.28
CA TYR A 31 47.20 4.96 17.22
C TYR A 31 46.42 3.75 17.80
N LEU A 32 45.11 3.86 18.04
CA LEU A 32 44.31 2.72 18.54
C LEU A 32 43.41 2.04 17.48
N LEU A 33 43.46 2.47 16.23
CA LEU A 33 42.76 1.78 15.12
C LEU A 33 43.71 0.91 14.26
N GLY A 34 45.02 1.16 14.29
CA GLY A 34 46.00 0.32 13.59
C GLY A 34 46.31 -1.02 14.29
N THR A 35 46.11 -1.08 15.61
CA THR A 35 46.41 -2.29 16.41
C THR A 35 45.25 -3.27 16.47
N TYR A 36 44.04 -2.93 16.01
CA TYR A 36 42.95 -3.91 15.97
C TYR A 36 43.13 -4.94 14.84
N ARG A 37 43.89 -4.59 13.79
CA ARG A 37 44.14 -5.49 12.64
C ARG A 37 45.44 -6.29 12.77
N HIS A 38 46.44 -5.78 13.49
CA HIS A 38 47.77 -6.39 13.62
C HIS A 38 48.36 -6.40 15.04
N GLY A 39 47.54 -6.11 16.07
CA GLY A 39 47.98 -6.22 17.46
C GLY A 39 48.41 -7.65 17.80
N GLU A 40 49.33 -7.78 18.76
CA GLU A 40 49.84 -9.05 19.24
C GLU A 40 48.72 -10.08 19.35
N LYS A 41 48.94 -11.28 18.80
CA LYS A 41 48.03 -12.42 18.85
C LYS A 41 47.78 -12.83 20.30
N ARG A 42 46.99 -12.06 21.04
CA ARG A 42 46.29 -12.58 22.22
C ARG A 42 45.48 -13.73 21.68
N LYS A 43 45.79 -14.96 22.13
CA LYS A 43 44.86 -16.08 21.97
C LYS A 43 43.54 -15.57 22.51
N VAL A 44 42.59 -15.28 21.61
CA VAL A 44 41.21 -15.03 21.98
C VAL A 44 40.75 -16.37 22.53
N GLY A 45 40.98 -16.58 23.83
CA GLY A 45 40.39 -17.69 24.54
C GLY A 45 38.91 -17.43 24.47
N LEU A 46 38.21 -18.12 23.56
CA LEU A 46 36.77 -18.27 23.66
C LEU A 46 36.48 -18.56 25.13
N PRO A 47 35.51 -17.87 25.77
CA PRO A 47 35.13 -18.19 27.14
C PRO A 47 34.99 -19.70 27.20
N PRO A 48 35.65 -20.39 28.16
CA PRO A 48 35.77 -21.84 28.15
C PRO A 48 34.37 -22.38 27.93
N LEU A 49 34.17 -22.98 26.74
CA LEU A 49 32.98 -23.76 26.45
C LEU A 49 32.97 -24.76 27.58
N LYS A 50 32.12 -24.54 28.60
CA LYS A 50 31.99 -25.42 29.75
C LYS A 50 31.87 -26.82 29.16
N SER A 51 32.96 -27.55 29.25
CA SER A 51 33.16 -28.80 28.57
C SER A 51 32.11 -29.77 29.12
N GLU A 52 31.38 -30.38 28.19
CA GLU A 52 31.06 -31.80 28.30
C GLU A 52 30.33 -32.24 29.59
N ALA A 53 29.07 -31.83 29.76
CA ALA A 53 28.16 -32.57 30.66
C ALA A 53 26.67 -32.31 30.41
N SER A 54 26.28 -31.13 29.90
CA SER A 54 24.93 -30.96 29.36
C SER A 54 25.00 -31.00 27.85
N ALA A 55 24.99 -32.20 27.26
CA ALA A 55 24.46 -32.36 25.91
C ALA A 55 23.11 -31.64 25.92
N SER A 56 23.05 -30.43 25.37
CA SER A 56 21.90 -29.54 25.54
C SER A 56 20.70 -30.31 25.05
N LYS A 57 19.80 -30.67 25.96
CA LYS A 57 18.70 -31.56 25.63
C LYS A 57 17.95 -30.93 24.47
N ARG A 58 18.00 -31.59 23.29
CA ARG A 58 17.24 -31.16 22.10
C ARG A 58 15.83 -30.72 22.53
N PRO A 59 15.40 -29.48 22.24
CA PRO A 59 14.11 -28.97 22.70
C PRO A 59 12.92 -29.82 22.26
N LEU A 60 13.06 -30.49 21.12
CA LEU A 60 12.05 -31.36 20.53
C LEU A 60 12.59 -32.79 20.46
N ARG A 61 11.83 -33.75 20.99
CA ARG A 61 12.18 -35.19 20.99
C ARG A 61 10.96 -36.04 20.67
N GLY A 62 11.21 -37.25 20.16
CA GLY A 62 10.19 -38.27 19.93
C GLY A 62 9.05 -37.79 19.03
N GLU A 63 7.82 -38.10 19.44
CA GLU A 63 6.60 -37.81 18.70
C GLU A 63 6.37 -36.31 18.47
N LYS A 64 6.70 -35.45 19.44
CA LYS A 64 6.59 -33.99 19.28
C LYS A 64 7.45 -33.48 18.14
N ARG A 65 8.66 -34.04 17.97
CA ARG A 65 9.54 -33.67 16.86
C ARG A 65 8.98 -34.14 15.53
N ARG A 66 8.44 -35.36 15.47
CA ARG A 66 7.77 -35.89 14.26
C ARG A 66 6.59 -35.03 13.85
N HIS A 67 5.72 -34.67 14.79
CA HIS A 67 4.59 -33.79 14.51
C HIS A 67 5.02 -32.42 13.95
N VAL A 68 6.02 -31.79 14.57
CA VAL A 68 6.56 -30.51 14.06
C VAL A 68 7.18 -30.68 12.67
N LEU A 69 7.90 -31.78 12.44
CA LEU A 69 8.49 -32.09 11.14
C LEU A 69 7.41 -32.29 10.07
N ASP A 70 6.32 -33.00 10.37
CA ASP A 70 5.20 -33.22 9.44
C ASP A 70 4.52 -31.91 9.05
N GLU A 71 4.29 -31.00 10.01
CA GLU A 71 3.75 -29.66 9.73
C GLU A 71 4.72 -28.81 8.91
N VAL A 72 6.02 -28.89 9.19
CA VAL A 72 7.06 -28.20 8.40
C VAL A 72 7.07 -28.73 6.96
N ILE A 73 6.96 -30.04 6.75
CA ILE A 73 6.90 -30.64 5.41
C ILE A 73 5.66 -30.13 4.65
N LYS A 74 4.50 -30.00 5.30
CA LYS A 74 3.29 -29.41 4.68
C LYS A 74 3.57 -27.99 4.20
N ILE A 75 4.19 -27.15 5.04
CA ILE A 75 4.53 -25.75 4.68
C ILE A 75 5.51 -25.71 3.51
N LEU A 76 6.56 -26.51 3.56
CA LEU A 76 7.63 -26.55 2.56
C LEU A 76 7.19 -27.15 1.22
N ARG A 77 6.19 -28.04 1.18
CA ARG A 77 5.62 -28.57 -0.08
C ARG A 77 4.89 -27.52 -0.91
N HIS A 78 4.45 -26.43 -0.29
CA HIS A 78 3.75 -25.35 -0.98
C HIS A 78 4.75 -24.27 -1.40
N TRP A 79 5.47 -24.47 -2.49
CA TRP A 79 6.33 -23.46 -3.10
C TRP A 79 5.82 -23.07 -4.49
N SER A 80 6.13 -21.85 -4.92
CA SER A 80 5.76 -21.32 -6.24
C SER A 80 6.95 -21.28 -7.19
N SER A 81 8.12 -20.86 -6.69
CA SER A 81 9.31 -20.60 -7.51
C SER A 81 10.44 -21.57 -7.22
N SER A 82 10.66 -21.91 -5.95
CA SER A 82 11.77 -22.78 -5.53
C SER A 82 11.40 -23.57 -4.27
N PRO A 83 11.86 -24.83 -4.14
CA PRO A 83 11.70 -25.59 -2.90
C PRO A 83 12.21 -24.87 -1.63
N PHE A 84 13.12 -23.89 -1.78
CA PHE A 84 13.69 -23.11 -0.68
C PHE A 84 12.93 -21.81 -0.36
N GLU A 85 11.88 -21.46 -1.12
CA GLU A 85 11.14 -20.19 -1.01
C GLU A 85 10.66 -19.90 0.41
N ARG A 86 10.25 -20.94 1.15
CA ARG A 86 9.72 -20.82 2.51
C ARG A 86 10.71 -21.22 3.61
N GLU A 87 11.96 -21.54 3.27
CA GLU A 87 12.98 -22.00 4.22
C GLU A 87 13.23 -20.96 5.32
N GLY A 88 13.54 -19.72 4.92
CA GLY A 88 13.88 -18.65 5.85
C GLY A 88 12.74 -18.29 6.82
N SER A 89 11.52 -18.16 6.29
CA SER A 89 10.33 -17.86 7.11
C SER A 89 9.99 -18.99 8.07
N THR A 90 10.11 -20.25 7.63
CA THR A 90 9.85 -21.43 8.48
C THR A 90 10.88 -21.56 9.58
N LEU A 91 12.17 -21.40 9.25
CA LEU A 91 13.27 -21.40 10.22
C LEU A 91 13.09 -20.29 11.27
N ALA A 92 12.79 -19.06 10.83
CA ALA A 92 12.55 -17.94 11.72
C ALA A 92 11.34 -18.18 12.64
N GLY A 93 10.25 -18.75 12.12
CA GLY A 93 9.06 -19.09 12.90
C GLY A 93 9.32 -20.15 13.97
N LEU A 94 9.97 -21.26 13.60
CA LEU A 94 10.37 -22.32 14.54
C LEU A 94 11.29 -21.79 15.63
N ARG A 95 12.32 -21.03 15.24
CA ARG A 95 13.28 -20.43 16.17
C ARG A 95 12.59 -19.51 17.17
N SER A 96 11.77 -18.58 16.70
CA SER A 96 11.00 -17.68 17.56
C SER A 96 10.09 -18.45 18.51
N GLY A 97 9.39 -19.47 18.01
CA GLY A 97 8.53 -20.34 18.84
C GLY A 97 9.30 -21.09 19.93
N LEU A 98 10.51 -21.58 19.62
CA LEU A 98 11.37 -22.26 20.60
C LEU A 98 11.95 -21.29 21.64
N VAL A 99 12.36 -20.08 21.23
CA VAL A 99 12.83 -19.03 22.15
C VAL A 99 11.73 -18.60 23.11
N LEU A 100 10.51 -18.39 22.60
CA LEU A 100 9.34 -18.04 23.44
C LEU A 100 8.97 -19.14 24.45
N LYS A 101 9.34 -20.40 24.17
CA LYS A 101 9.21 -21.53 25.11
C LYS A 101 10.36 -21.61 26.13
N GLY A 102 11.26 -20.63 26.16
CA GLY A 102 12.36 -20.55 27.12
C GLY A 102 13.67 -21.20 26.67
N ASN A 103 13.79 -21.61 25.41
CA ASN A 103 15.05 -22.16 24.90
C ASN A 103 16.06 -21.04 24.61
N ARG A 104 17.36 -21.31 24.85
CA ARG A 104 18.44 -20.39 24.47
C ARG A 104 18.47 -20.23 22.95
N TRP A 105 18.74 -19.02 22.49
CA TRP A 105 18.75 -18.68 21.06
C TRP A 105 19.57 -19.65 20.21
N ALA A 106 20.82 -19.96 20.61
CA ALA A 106 21.69 -20.86 19.85
C ALA A 106 21.13 -22.29 19.71
N ILE A 107 20.47 -22.82 20.75
CA ILE A 107 19.86 -24.16 20.72
C ILE A 107 18.59 -24.13 19.84
N ALA A 108 17.78 -23.08 19.98
CA ALA A 108 16.57 -22.90 19.19
C ALA A 108 16.88 -22.73 17.69
N ASP A 109 17.92 -21.98 17.34
CA ASP A 109 18.39 -21.78 15.98
C ASP A 109 18.89 -23.10 15.36
N PHE A 110 19.72 -23.84 16.11
CA PHE A 110 20.23 -25.15 15.67
C PHE A 110 19.11 -26.18 15.45
N GLU A 111 18.19 -26.34 16.41
CA GLU A 111 17.07 -27.29 16.29
C GLU A 111 16.12 -26.90 15.14
N ALA A 112 15.85 -25.60 14.96
CA ALA A 112 15.04 -25.12 13.84
C ALA A 112 15.71 -25.42 12.49
N ALA A 113 17.01 -25.16 12.37
CA ALA A 113 17.78 -25.45 11.17
C ALA A 113 17.79 -26.96 10.85
N GLU A 114 17.99 -27.82 11.85
CA GLU A 114 17.94 -29.28 11.66
C GLU A 114 16.57 -29.77 11.17
N ILE A 115 15.47 -29.30 11.78
CA ILE A 115 14.11 -29.70 11.39
C ILE A 115 13.80 -29.29 9.94
N VAL A 116 14.16 -28.05 9.57
CA VAL A 116 13.95 -27.55 8.21
C VAL A 116 14.82 -28.31 7.20
N ALA A 117 16.09 -28.58 7.53
CA ALA A 117 16.98 -29.36 6.69
C ALA A 117 16.49 -30.81 6.49
N GLU A 118 15.94 -31.43 7.53
CA GLU A 118 15.32 -32.76 7.43
C GLU A 118 14.04 -32.74 6.58
N GLY A 119 13.19 -31.73 6.75
CA GLY A 119 12.00 -31.54 5.92
C GLY A 119 12.34 -31.36 4.44
N LEU A 120 13.34 -30.55 4.12
CA LEU A 120 13.85 -30.37 2.75
C LEU A 120 14.40 -31.68 2.16
N ARG A 121 15.12 -32.47 2.97
CA ARG A 121 15.62 -33.79 2.57
C ARG A 121 14.49 -34.76 2.23
N ILE A 122 13.42 -34.76 3.04
CA ILE A 122 12.24 -35.62 2.81
C ILE A 122 11.46 -35.20 1.55
N ILE A 123 11.45 -33.91 1.23
CA ILE A 123 10.84 -33.39 -0.02
C ILE A 123 11.70 -33.72 -1.25
N GLY A 124 12.95 -34.16 -1.06
CA GLY A 124 13.89 -34.43 -2.15
C GLY A 124 14.54 -33.16 -2.71
N ALA A 125 14.48 -32.04 -1.97
CA ALA A 125 15.12 -30.80 -2.39
C ALA A 125 16.66 -30.92 -2.24
N ARG A 126 17.39 -30.83 -3.36
CA ARG A 126 18.85 -30.77 -3.35
C ARG A 126 19.28 -29.31 -3.20
N ARG A 127 20.05 -29.01 -2.14
CA ARG A 127 20.59 -27.66 -1.94
C ARG A 127 21.57 -27.36 -3.08
N PRO A 128 21.46 -26.19 -3.72
CA PRO A 128 22.46 -25.77 -4.69
C PRO A 128 23.83 -25.77 -4.03
N GLU A 129 24.87 -26.10 -4.80
CA GLU A 129 26.24 -25.91 -4.34
C GLU A 129 26.46 -24.44 -3.99
N TRP A 130 27.45 -24.15 -3.13
CA TRP A 130 27.72 -22.78 -2.71
C TRP A 130 27.88 -21.83 -3.91
N ILE A 131 28.55 -22.32 -4.97
CA ILE A 131 28.75 -21.57 -6.21
C ILE A 131 27.42 -21.29 -6.92
N GLU A 132 26.49 -22.25 -6.92
CA GLU A 132 25.17 -22.14 -7.56
C GLU A 132 24.23 -21.18 -6.82
N GLY A 133 24.42 -21.04 -5.51
CA GLY A 133 23.69 -20.08 -4.68
C GLY A 133 24.23 -18.65 -4.73
N GLN A 134 25.33 -18.41 -5.44
CA GLN A 134 25.86 -17.06 -5.60
C GLN A 134 25.01 -16.25 -6.59
N PRO A 135 24.86 -14.93 -6.39
CA PRO A 135 24.29 -14.04 -7.40
C PRO A 135 24.97 -14.22 -8.77
N GLU A 136 26.28 -14.48 -8.77
CA GLU A 136 27.07 -14.73 -9.97
C GLU A 136 26.63 -15.95 -10.80
N TRP A 137 25.94 -16.91 -10.19
CA TRP A 137 25.40 -18.08 -10.89
C TRP A 137 23.98 -17.84 -11.41
N SER A 138 23.21 -17.03 -10.69
CA SER A 138 21.84 -16.65 -11.08
C SER A 138 21.85 -15.54 -12.14
N ASP A 139 22.84 -14.65 -12.09
CA ASP A 139 23.18 -13.68 -13.12
C ASP A 139 23.83 -14.45 -14.28
N GLN A 140 23.03 -15.07 -15.14
CA GLN A 140 23.54 -15.65 -16.38
C GLN A 140 24.37 -14.58 -17.11
N LEU A 141 25.65 -14.85 -17.33
CA LEU A 141 26.58 -13.94 -18.03
C LEU A 141 26.07 -13.54 -19.42
N ASP A 142 25.14 -14.32 -19.96
CA ASP A 142 24.50 -14.13 -21.25
C ASP A 142 23.44 -13.03 -21.24
N PHE A 143 23.00 -12.54 -20.07
CA PHE A 143 21.97 -11.51 -19.96
C PHE A 143 22.41 -10.31 -19.11
N CYS A 144 21.97 -9.13 -19.51
CA CYS A 144 22.25 -7.91 -18.78
C CYS A 144 21.52 -7.90 -17.43
N ALA A 145 22.27 -7.77 -16.33
CA ALA A 145 21.75 -7.77 -14.96
C ALA A 145 20.74 -6.65 -14.64
N TRP A 146 20.67 -5.60 -15.46
CA TRP A 146 19.69 -4.53 -15.33
C TRP A 146 18.37 -4.79 -16.10
N CYS A 147 18.46 -5.00 -17.41
CA CYS A 147 17.28 -5.05 -18.29
C CYS A 147 16.87 -6.48 -18.70
N GLY A 148 17.67 -7.49 -18.38
CA GLY A 148 17.43 -8.90 -18.73
C GLY A 148 17.57 -9.22 -20.23
N LYS A 149 18.05 -8.28 -21.06
CA LYS A 149 18.29 -8.53 -22.49
C LYS A 149 19.57 -9.36 -22.69
N PRO A 150 19.64 -10.18 -23.76
CA PRO A 150 20.87 -10.88 -24.09
C PRO A 150 22.04 -9.89 -24.27
N MET A 151 23.21 -10.30 -23.83
CA MET A 151 24.44 -9.53 -23.95
C MET A 151 24.85 -9.48 -25.44
N PRO A 152 25.28 -8.32 -25.95
CA PRO A 152 25.83 -8.22 -27.31
C PRO A 152 27.03 -9.13 -27.48
N ASP A 153 27.10 -9.85 -28.60
CA ASP A 153 28.18 -10.81 -28.90
C ASP A 153 29.57 -10.17 -28.81
N GLU A 154 29.72 -8.91 -29.25
CA GLU A 154 30.95 -8.12 -29.14
C GLU A 154 31.50 -8.04 -27.70
N LEU A 155 30.61 -7.96 -26.70
CA LEU A 155 31.01 -7.90 -25.29
C LEU A 155 31.37 -9.28 -24.72
N VAL A 156 30.77 -10.34 -25.28
CA VAL A 156 31.03 -11.73 -24.90
C VAL A 156 32.36 -12.21 -25.50
N GLU A 157 32.59 -11.97 -26.79
CA GLU A 157 33.75 -12.43 -27.57
C GLU A 157 35.07 -11.82 -27.09
N HIS A 158 35.07 -10.55 -26.67
CA HIS A 158 36.29 -9.89 -26.21
C HIS A 158 36.74 -10.30 -24.80
N GLY A 159 36.12 -11.32 -24.19
CA GLY A 159 36.50 -11.89 -22.89
C GLY A 159 36.31 -10.94 -21.71
N ARG A 160 35.74 -9.74 -21.93
CA ARG A 160 35.40 -8.80 -20.87
C ARG A 160 34.05 -9.22 -20.30
N ARG A 161 34.07 -9.95 -19.17
CA ARG A 161 32.86 -10.34 -18.41
C ARG A 161 32.14 -9.09 -17.87
N GLN A 162 31.38 -8.40 -18.72
CA GLN A 162 30.55 -7.26 -18.34
C GLN A 162 29.19 -7.77 -17.88
N ARG A 163 28.68 -7.21 -16.77
CA ARG A 163 27.34 -7.55 -16.24
C ARG A 163 26.20 -6.80 -16.93
N PHE A 164 26.50 -5.83 -17.78
CA PHE A 164 25.50 -4.93 -18.35
C PHE A 164 25.70 -4.79 -19.86
N CYS A 165 24.62 -4.78 -20.63
CA CYS A 165 24.67 -4.66 -22.08
C CYS A 165 25.09 -3.26 -22.55
N SER A 166 25.09 -2.25 -21.67
CA SER A 166 25.50 -0.89 -21.99
C SER A 166 25.92 -0.09 -20.75
N PRO A 167 26.70 0.99 -20.92
CA PRO A 167 27.02 1.93 -19.84
C PRO A 167 25.78 2.57 -19.21
N VAL A 168 24.71 2.75 -20.01
CA VAL A 168 23.42 3.26 -19.53
C VAL A 168 22.81 2.28 -18.53
N CYS A 169 22.75 0.99 -18.86
CA CYS A 169 22.25 -0.04 -17.96
C CYS A 169 23.08 -0.16 -16.68
N ALA A 170 24.41 -0.07 -16.78
CA ALA A 170 25.30 -0.05 -15.62
C ALA A 170 25.01 1.15 -14.69
N LYS A 171 24.88 2.36 -15.27
CA LYS A 171 24.56 3.58 -14.52
C LYS A 171 23.18 3.49 -13.86
N SER A 172 22.17 3.01 -14.58
CA SER A 172 20.82 2.83 -14.02
C SER A 172 20.78 1.81 -12.89
N ALA A 173 21.52 0.71 -12.99
CA ALA A 173 21.63 -0.28 -11.92
C ALA A 173 22.26 0.30 -10.65
N ILE A 174 23.35 1.08 -10.80
CA ILE A 174 23.99 1.79 -9.68
C ILE A 174 23.01 2.80 -9.06
N GLN A 175 22.31 3.58 -9.88
CA GLN A 175 21.33 4.55 -9.40
C GLN A 175 20.19 3.89 -8.62
N LYS A 176 19.62 2.79 -9.10
CA LYS A 176 18.57 2.05 -8.37
C LYS A 176 19.10 1.47 -7.07
N ARG A 177 20.30 0.89 -7.06
CA ARG A 177 20.93 0.36 -5.85
C ARG A 177 21.10 1.47 -4.81
N ASN A 178 21.68 2.60 -5.20
CA ASN A 178 21.88 3.74 -4.31
C ASN A 178 20.55 4.30 -3.81
N ALA A 179 19.54 4.43 -4.67
CA ALA A 179 18.20 4.85 -4.26
C ALA A 179 17.57 3.86 -3.25
N GLY A 180 17.77 2.56 -3.42
CA GLY A 180 17.33 1.54 -2.48
C GLY A 180 18.02 1.64 -1.11
N ILE A 181 19.33 1.87 -1.09
CA ILE A 181 20.10 2.10 0.14
C ILE A 181 19.60 3.36 0.85
N LEU A 182 19.49 4.47 0.12
CA LEU A 182 18.99 5.74 0.67
C LEU A 182 17.56 5.61 1.22
N ALA A 183 16.66 4.94 0.48
CA ALA A 183 15.31 4.67 0.95
C ALA A 183 15.29 3.81 2.21
N HIS A 184 16.16 2.80 2.31
CA HIS A 184 16.28 1.98 3.51
C HIS A 184 16.82 2.77 4.71
N GLU A 185 17.86 3.58 4.50
CA GLU A 185 18.36 4.49 5.53
C GLU A 185 17.29 5.49 5.98
N ASP A 186 16.49 6.03 5.06
CA ASP A 186 15.41 6.96 5.37
C ASP A 186 14.29 6.28 6.16
N ILE A 187 13.96 5.02 5.87
CA ILE A 187 13.04 4.22 6.69
C ILE A 187 13.60 4.08 8.12
N ILE A 188 14.87 3.70 8.28
CA ILE A 188 15.52 3.58 9.60
C ILE A 188 15.53 4.91 10.34
N LYS A 189 15.91 6.00 9.66
CA LYS A 189 15.93 7.36 10.23
C LYS A 189 14.53 7.79 10.66
N ASN A 190 13.50 7.53 9.85
CA ASN A 190 12.11 7.86 10.17
C ASN A 190 11.58 7.04 11.35
N ASP A 191 11.91 5.75 11.43
CA ASP A 191 11.50 4.90 12.55
C ASP A 191 12.22 5.32 13.85
N ALA A 192 13.52 5.60 13.79
CA ALA A 192 14.26 6.16 14.93
C ALA A 192 13.64 7.51 15.39
N ARG A 193 13.34 8.41 14.43
CA ARG A 193 12.66 9.68 14.71
C ARG A 193 11.28 9.46 15.34
N ARG A 194 10.49 8.50 14.84
CA ARG A 194 9.17 8.16 15.42
C ARG A 194 9.29 7.70 16.87
N VAL A 195 10.27 6.86 17.20
CA VAL A 195 10.51 6.41 18.59
C VAL A 195 10.87 7.59 19.49
N ILE A 196 11.82 8.43 19.08
CA ILE A 196 12.25 9.62 19.84
C ILE A 196 11.09 10.59 20.02
N THR A 197 10.36 10.89 18.95
CA THR A 197 9.20 11.79 19.02
C THR A 197 8.13 11.21 19.92
N ARG A 198 7.81 9.92 19.82
CA ARG A 198 6.83 9.23 20.67
C ARG A 198 7.20 9.32 22.15
N GLU A 199 8.48 9.19 22.51
CA GLU A 199 8.94 9.28 23.90
C GLU A 199 8.67 10.65 24.52
N LYS A 200 8.77 11.72 23.72
CA LYS A 200 8.51 13.09 24.17
C LYS A 200 7.04 13.41 24.38
N LEU A 201 6.12 12.55 23.92
CA LEU A 201 4.69 12.82 24.00
C LEU A 201 4.17 12.48 25.39
N PRO A 202 3.25 13.30 25.95
CA PRO A 202 2.60 12.95 27.19
C PRO A 202 1.79 11.65 27.02
N PRO A 203 1.80 10.75 28.01
CA PRO A 203 0.94 9.57 27.98
C PRO A 203 -0.53 9.97 28.03
N THR A 204 -1.36 9.32 27.22
CA THR A 204 -2.81 9.47 27.16
C THR A 204 -3.48 8.17 27.61
N THR A 205 -4.63 8.26 28.28
CA THR A 205 -5.42 7.09 28.67
C THR A 205 -6.21 6.56 27.47
N CYS A 206 -6.25 5.25 27.29
CA CYS A 206 -7.10 4.64 26.28
C CYS A 206 -8.57 4.70 26.70
N VAL A 207 -9.46 5.22 25.83
CA VAL A 207 -10.91 5.34 26.12
C VAL A 207 -11.57 3.98 26.35
N TRP A 208 -11.07 2.90 25.74
CA TRP A 208 -11.66 1.57 25.84
C TRP A 208 -11.20 0.76 27.06
N CYS A 209 -9.87 0.63 27.26
CA CYS A 209 -9.31 -0.22 28.30
C CYS A 209 -8.65 0.54 29.45
N GLY A 210 -8.62 1.88 29.41
CA GLY A 210 -8.02 2.73 30.44
C GLY A 210 -6.49 2.76 30.47
N THR A 211 -5.79 1.85 29.76
CA THR A 211 -4.32 1.77 29.81
C THR A 211 -3.67 3.05 29.27
N LEU A 212 -2.64 3.55 29.97
CA LEU A 212 -1.81 4.65 29.51
C LEU A 212 -0.98 4.23 28.29
N PHE A 213 -0.98 5.04 27.24
CA PHE A 213 -0.18 4.82 26.05
C PHE A 213 0.30 6.16 25.47
N ARG A 214 1.32 6.13 24.61
CA ARG A 214 1.76 7.33 23.88
C ARG A 214 1.29 7.25 22.42
N PRO A 215 0.64 8.30 21.88
CA PRO A 215 0.11 8.25 20.51
C PRO A 215 1.23 8.14 19.47
N LEU A 216 0.92 7.55 18.31
CA LEU A 216 1.90 7.25 17.25
C LEU A 216 2.21 8.47 16.38
N ASN A 217 1.23 9.35 16.16
CA ASN A 217 1.37 10.49 15.26
C ASN A 217 1.42 11.78 16.05
N PRO A 218 2.50 12.57 15.92
CA PRO A 218 2.64 13.79 16.67
C PRO A 218 1.72 14.89 16.16
N ASP A 219 1.65 15.10 14.85
CA ASP A 219 0.87 16.21 14.28
C ASP A 219 -0.65 16.07 14.51
N LYS A 220 -1.09 14.90 15.00
CA LYS A 220 -2.48 14.61 15.36
C LYS A 220 -2.64 14.30 16.85
N HIS A 221 -1.82 14.91 17.71
CA HIS A 221 -1.97 14.86 19.17
C HIS A 221 -3.44 15.09 19.55
N GLY A 222 -4.03 14.16 20.30
CA GLY A 222 -5.43 14.21 20.74
C GLY A 222 -6.44 13.43 19.86
N THR A 223 -6.13 13.13 18.60
CA THR A 223 -7.06 12.35 17.75
C THR A 223 -7.01 10.85 18.05
N GLN A 224 -5.86 10.34 18.50
CA GLN A 224 -5.71 8.92 18.81
C GLN A 224 -6.23 8.64 20.21
N GLN A 225 -7.45 8.10 20.29
CA GLN A 225 -8.14 7.76 21.55
C GLN A 225 -7.86 6.33 22.04
N PHE A 226 -7.24 5.49 21.22
CA PHE A 226 -7.07 4.06 21.47
C PHE A 226 -5.59 3.63 21.41
N CYS A 227 -5.18 2.78 22.37
CA CYS A 227 -3.81 2.29 22.46
C CYS A 227 -3.44 1.26 21.38
N SER A 228 -4.43 0.60 20.79
CA SER A 228 -4.23 -0.44 19.78
C SER A 228 -5.38 -0.50 18.77
N HIS A 229 -5.14 -1.12 17.61
CA HIS A 229 -6.18 -1.43 16.64
C HIS A 229 -7.30 -2.31 17.21
N ARG A 230 -6.96 -3.23 18.13
CA ARG A 230 -7.96 -4.07 18.81
C ARG A 230 -8.89 -3.25 19.70
N CYS A 231 -8.35 -2.35 20.51
CA CYS A 231 -9.15 -1.46 21.37
C CYS A 231 -10.02 -0.51 20.54
N ARG A 232 -9.49 0.02 19.43
CA ARG A 232 -10.27 0.81 18.46
C ARG A 232 -11.42 -0.01 17.89
N GLY A 233 -11.14 -1.23 17.44
CA GLY A 233 -12.16 -2.14 16.90
C GLY A 233 -13.23 -2.47 17.93
N ALA A 234 -12.85 -2.78 19.17
CA ALA A 234 -13.78 -3.08 20.26
C ALA A 234 -14.67 -1.88 20.62
N ALA A 235 -14.08 -0.68 20.73
CA ALA A 235 -14.85 0.54 20.97
C ALA A 235 -15.82 0.87 19.83
N MET A 236 -15.45 0.54 18.59
CA MET A 236 -16.32 0.70 17.41
C MET A 236 -17.45 -0.35 17.34
N VAL A 237 -17.36 -1.45 18.10
CA VAL A 237 -18.42 -2.47 18.17
C VAL A 237 -19.50 -2.08 19.17
N THR A 238 -19.21 -1.19 20.12
CA THR A 238 -20.15 -0.66 21.13
C THR A 238 -21.15 0.33 20.52
N THR A 239 -21.93 -0.16 19.57
CA THR A 239 -23.12 0.51 19.07
C THR A 239 -24.31 0.05 19.90
N ASP A 240 -25.24 0.96 20.15
CA ASP A 240 -26.45 0.63 20.89
C ASP A 240 -27.20 -0.51 20.18
N PRO A 241 -27.78 -1.45 20.94
CA PRO A 241 -28.56 -2.51 20.36
C PRO A 241 -29.75 -1.95 19.56
N VAL A 242 -29.89 -2.37 18.31
CA VAL A 242 -30.95 -1.94 17.39
C VAL A 242 -31.95 -3.08 17.20
N THR A 243 -33.23 -2.76 17.14
CA THR A 243 -34.30 -3.72 16.81
C THR A 243 -34.31 -3.99 15.30
N CYS A 244 -34.33 -5.27 14.92
CA CYS A 244 -34.40 -5.65 13.51
C CYS A 244 -35.76 -5.29 12.91
N LEU A 245 -35.78 -4.53 11.81
CA LEU A 245 -37.01 -4.11 11.13
C LEU A 245 -37.82 -5.28 10.50
N ASN A 246 -37.24 -6.47 10.37
CA ASN A 246 -37.91 -7.63 9.78
C ASN A 246 -38.50 -8.58 10.82
N CYS A 247 -37.69 -9.03 11.79
CA CYS A 247 -38.09 -10.03 12.77
C CYS A 247 -38.26 -9.47 14.19
N GLY A 248 -37.98 -8.18 14.43
CA GLY A 248 -38.11 -7.55 15.73
C GLY A 248 -36.98 -7.86 16.73
N THR A 249 -36.12 -8.84 16.46
CA THR A 249 -35.03 -9.22 17.39
C THR A 249 -34.06 -8.07 17.60
N VAL A 250 -33.71 -7.79 18.85
CA VAL A 250 -32.67 -6.83 19.22
C VAL A 250 -31.29 -7.42 18.90
N PHE A 251 -30.44 -6.68 18.21
CA PHE A 251 -29.08 -7.12 17.86
C PHE A 251 -28.08 -5.94 17.87
N GLN A 252 -26.79 -6.23 17.97
CA GLN A 252 -25.74 -5.21 17.83
C GLN A 252 -25.31 -5.06 16.37
N PRO A 253 -25.54 -3.90 15.73
CA PRO A 253 -25.15 -3.70 14.34
C PRO A 253 -23.62 -3.61 14.19
N LYS A 254 -23.09 -4.19 13.11
CA LYS A 254 -21.70 -3.94 12.72
C LYS A 254 -21.63 -2.55 12.07
N ASN A 255 -20.66 -1.74 12.49
CA ASN A 255 -20.39 -0.45 11.88
C ASN A 255 -19.94 -0.62 10.42
N SER A 256 -20.80 -0.28 9.46
CA SER A 256 -20.36 0.04 8.10
C SER A 256 -19.73 1.43 8.18
N GLY A 257 -18.45 1.56 7.81
CA GLY A 257 -17.63 2.76 8.03
C GLY A 257 -18.21 4.11 7.56
N ASP A 258 -19.31 4.11 6.82
CA ASP A 258 -20.09 5.27 6.36
C ASP A 258 -21.00 5.88 7.45
N GLY A 259 -20.91 5.41 8.70
CA GLY A 259 -21.75 5.89 9.81
C GLY A 259 -23.21 5.43 9.74
N ARG A 260 -23.54 4.50 8.82
CA ARG A 260 -24.86 3.86 8.74
C ARG A 260 -24.82 2.54 9.49
N PHE A 261 -25.75 2.33 10.41
CA PHE A 261 -25.90 1.06 11.12
C PHE A 261 -26.73 0.07 10.28
N SER A 262 -26.43 -1.22 10.36
CA SER A 262 -27.30 -2.25 9.77
C SER A 262 -28.67 -2.19 10.42
N LYS A 263 -29.74 -2.17 9.62
CA LYS A 263 -31.13 -2.20 10.10
C LYS A 263 -31.64 -3.64 10.36
N PHE A 264 -30.84 -4.64 9.99
CA PHE A 264 -31.22 -6.04 10.02
C PHE A 264 -30.19 -6.90 10.74
N CYS A 265 -30.65 -7.88 11.52
CA CYS A 265 -29.80 -8.78 12.31
C CYS A 265 -29.02 -9.78 11.44
N SER A 266 -29.49 -10.05 10.23
CA SER A 266 -28.88 -10.99 9.29
C SER A 266 -29.15 -10.62 7.84
N THR A 267 -28.32 -11.13 6.94
CA THR A 267 -28.53 -11.03 5.49
C THR A 267 -29.87 -11.65 5.06
N ALA A 268 -30.30 -12.72 5.74
CA ALA A 268 -31.60 -13.35 5.50
C ALA A 268 -32.76 -12.40 5.82
N CYS A 269 -32.72 -11.72 6.98
CA CYS A 269 -33.73 -10.73 7.36
C CYS A 269 -33.75 -9.50 6.43
N SER A 270 -32.58 -9.03 6.01
CA SER A 270 -32.47 -7.95 5.02
C SER A 270 -33.12 -8.34 3.69
N ASN A 271 -32.86 -9.56 3.20
CA ASN A 271 -33.44 -10.06 1.96
C ASN A 271 -34.95 -10.32 2.07
N ALA A 272 -35.43 -10.84 3.21
CA ALA A 272 -36.85 -11.07 3.47
C ALA A 272 -37.62 -9.75 3.49
N TYR A 273 -37.11 -8.74 4.18
CA TYR A 273 -37.69 -7.40 4.21
C TYR A 273 -37.70 -6.75 2.83
N GLY A 274 -36.61 -6.86 2.07
CA GLY A 274 -36.55 -6.34 0.71
C GLY A 274 -37.49 -7.06 -0.28
N LYS A 275 -37.96 -8.28 0.04
CA LYS A 275 -38.96 -9.00 -0.76
C LYS A 275 -40.40 -8.56 -0.44
N SER A 276 -40.68 -8.15 0.80
CA SER A 276 -42.02 -7.74 1.25
C SER A 276 -42.36 -6.31 0.81
N THR A 277 -41.37 -5.42 0.74
CA THR A 277 -41.57 -4.05 0.23
C THR A 277 -41.53 -4.04 -1.30
N ARG A 278 -42.70 -4.25 -1.93
CA ARG A 278 -42.89 -4.19 -3.38
C ARG A 278 -43.87 -3.08 -3.72
N TYR A 279 -43.49 -2.22 -4.66
CA TYR A 279 -44.33 -1.12 -5.12
C TYR A 279 -44.72 -1.40 -6.57
N GLU A 280 -46.01 -1.57 -6.84
CA GLU A 280 -46.52 -1.66 -8.20
C GLU A 280 -46.51 -0.27 -8.83
N LYS A 281 -45.84 -0.15 -9.98
CA LYS A 281 -45.69 1.10 -10.71
C LYS A 281 -45.71 0.86 -12.21
N THR A 282 -46.00 1.89 -12.98
CA THR A 282 -45.84 1.92 -14.43
C THR A 282 -44.54 2.62 -14.81
N CYS A 283 -43.81 2.08 -15.78
CA CYS A 283 -42.55 2.66 -16.23
C CYS A 283 -42.80 3.89 -17.10
N GLU A 284 -42.27 5.05 -16.71
CA GLU A 284 -42.42 6.29 -17.50
C GLU A 284 -41.76 6.24 -18.89
N CYS A 285 -40.80 5.33 -19.11
CA CYS A 285 -40.09 5.21 -20.39
C CYS A 285 -40.82 4.32 -21.41
N CYS A 286 -41.44 3.22 -20.97
CA CYS A 286 -42.03 2.23 -21.89
C CYS A 286 -43.50 1.88 -21.57
N GLY A 287 -44.10 2.50 -20.55
CA GLY A 287 -45.49 2.29 -20.13
C GLY A 287 -45.77 0.97 -19.40
N GLN A 288 -44.84 0.01 -19.43
CA GLN A 288 -45.08 -1.33 -18.86
C GLN A 288 -45.21 -1.31 -17.33
N PRO A 289 -46.18 -2.03 -16.74
CA PRO A 289 -46.26 -2.21 -15.29
C PRO A 289 -45.07 -3.04 -14.80
N PHE A 290 -44.49 -2.65 -13.67
CA PHE A 290 -43.38 -3.34 -13.04
C PHE A 290 -43.42 -3.21 -11.51
N VAL A 291 -42.68 -4.08 -10.83
CA VAL A 291 -42.60 -4.08 -9.38
C VAL A 291 -41.27 -3.49 -8.92
N ALA A 292 -41.33 -2.28 -8.37
CA ALA A 292 -40.18 -1.54 -7.89
C ALA A 292 -39.74 -2.00 -6.48
N LYS A 293 -38.41 -2.06 -6.27
CA LYS A 293 -37.81 -2.33 -4.95
C LYS A 293 -37.77 -1.11 -4.03
N ARG A 294 -37.89 0.10 -4.59
CA ARG A 294 -37.87 1.36 -3.84
C ARG A 294 -38.98 2.28 -4.35
N PRO A 295 -39.58 3.10 -3.49
CA PRO A 295 -40.68 3.99 -3.88
C PRO A 295 -40.22 5.14 -4.79
N ASP A 296 -38.92 5.40 -4.91
CA ASP A 296 -38.33 6.41 -5.81
C ASP A 296 -37.98 5.85 -7.20
N THR A 297 -38.11 4.54 -7.43
CA THR A 297 -37.77 3.95 -8.72
C THR A 297 -38.85 4.29 -9.75
N VAL A 298 -38.43 4.86 -10.88
CA VAL A 298 -39.31 5.34 -11.96
C VAL A 298 -39.32 4.40 -13.17
N TYR A 299 -38.23 3.65 -13.39
CA TYR A 299 -38.04 2.84 -14.59
C TYR A 299 -37.98 1.34 -14.29
N CYS A 300 -38.54 0.52 -15.18
CA CYS A 300 -38.69 -0.93 -14.98
C CYS A 300 -37.37 -1.71 -14.94
N GLY A 301 -36.29 -1.17 -15.48
CA GLY A 301 -35.01 -1.84 -15.49
C GLY A 301 -33.86 -1.00 -16.01
N ARG A 302 -32.67 -1.61 -16.09
CA ARG A 302 -31.42 -0.95 -16.49
C ARG A 302 -31.47 -0.38 -17.90
N ARG A 303 -32.22 -1.00 -18.81
CA ARG A 303 -32.39 -0.54 -20.21
C ARG A 303 -33.12 0.81 -20.26
N CYS A 304 -34.33 0.90 -19.71
CA CYS A 304 -35.10 2.14 -19.66
C CYS A 304 -34.40 3.24 -18.84
N SER A 305 -33.75 2.87 -17.73
CA SER A 305 -32.98 3.83 -16.94
C SER A 305 -31.77 4.39 -17.69
N ARG A 306 -31.09 3.58 -18.52
CA ARG A 306 -29.99 4.06 -19.38
C ARG A 306 -30.52 4.91 -20.51
N PHE A 307 -31.57 4.48 -21.20
CA PHE A 307 -32.19 5.24 -22.28
C PHE A 307 -32.54 6.66 -21.84
N ILE A 308 -33.19 6.84 -20.68
CA ILE A 308 -33.50 8.18 -20.17
C ILE A 308 -32.25 8.94 -19.70
N ALA A 309 -31.25 8.25 -19.13
CA ALA A 309 -29.98 8.91 -18.77
C ALA A 309 -29.22 9.40 -20.00
N ASP A 310 -29.16 8.59 -21.05
CA ASP A 310 -28.54 8.89 -22.33
C ASP A 310 -29.32 10.01 -23.02
N TRP A 311 -30.65 9.94 -23.08
CA TRP A 311 -31.50 11.02 -23.60
C TRP A 311 -31.30 12.35 -22.83
N ARG A 312 -31.22 12.31 -21.49
CA ARG A 312 -30.89 13.50 -20.67
C ARG A 312 -29.47 14.01 -20.90
N ASN A 313 -28.53 13.13 -21.24
CA ASN A 313 -27.14 13.48 -21.50
C ASN A 313 -26.91 13.95 -22.96
N GLU A 314 -27.69 13.46 -23.92
CA GLU A 314 -27.69 13.92 -25.31
C GLU A 314 -28.37 15.30 -25.44
N ILE A 315 -29.37 15.57 -24.60
CA ILE A 315 -29.97 16.91 -24.48
C ILE A 315 -29.14 17.84 -23.58
N ARG A 316 -28.15 17.31 -22.85
CA ARG A 316 -27.17 18.17 -22.19
C ARG A 316 -26.28 18.79 -23.26
N ILE A 317 -26.67 20.00 -23.67
CA ILE A 317 -25.74 21.00 -24.19
C ILE A 317 -24.51 20.95 -23.27
N PRO A 318 -23.32 20.61 -23.79
CA PRO A 318 -22.13 20.53 -22.96
C PRO A 318 -22.01 21.85 -22.19
N SER A 319 -21.92 21.78 -20.86
CA SER A 319 -21.80 22.99 -20.03
C SER A 319 -20.55 23.81 -20.37
N LYS A 320 -19.61 23.19 -21.09
CA LYS A 320 -18.51 23.81 -21.80
C LYS A 320 -18.41 23.11 -23.16
N LEU A 321 -18.84 23.76 -24.24
CA LEU A 321 -18.24 23.44 -25.54
C LEU A 321 -16.75 23.78 -25.39
N SER A 322 -15.85 22.86 -25.78
CA SER A 322 -14.46 23.28 -25.93
C SER A 322 -14.41 24.37 -26.99
N ASP A 323 -13.54 25.37 -26.82
CA ASP A 323 -13.41 26.48 -27.76
C ASP A 323 -13.24 25.99 -29.21
N LEU A 324 -12.52 24.88 -29.39
CA LEU A 324 -12.37 24.18 -30.67
C LEU A 324 -13.67 23.62 -31.26
N LEU A 325 -14.57 23.08 -30.43
CA LEU A 325 -15.85 22.56 -30.90
C LEU A 325 -16.85 23.70 -31.15
N PHE A 326 -16.77 24.78 -30.38
CA PHE A 326 -17.55 26.01 -30.60
C PHE A 326 -17.13 26.64 -31.92
N ASP A 327 -15.83 26.85 -32.14
CA ASP A 327 -15.30 27.34 -33.40
C ASP A 327 -15.69 26.40 -34.54
N TYR A 328 -15.57 25.09 -34.40
CA TYR A 328 -16.00 24.16 -35.46
C TYR A 328 -17.50 24.26 -35.75
N LEU A 329 -18.38 24.25 -34.75
CA LEU A 329 -19.83 24.31 -34.97
C LEU A 329 -20.32 25.65 -35.54
N PHE A 330 -19.63 26.75 -35.22
CA PHE A 330 -20.04 28.09 -35.69
C PHE A 330 -19.25 28.59 -36.91
N THR A 331 -18.04 28.09 -37.17
CA THR A 331 -17.23 28.47 -38.35
C THR A 331 -17.24 27.42 -39.47
N ALA A 332 -17.39 26.12 -39.18
CA ALA A 332 -17.46 25.10 -40.22
C ALA A 332 -18.69 25.18 -41.13
N PRO A 333 -19.88 25.65 -40.70
CA PRO A 333 -21.02 25.81 -41.61
C PRO A 333 -20.72 26.82 -42.73
N ALA A 334 -19.92 27.85 -42.48
CA ALA A 334 -19.52 28.83 -43.50
C ALA A 334 -18.57 28.22 -44.55
N ALA A 335 -17.73 27.26 -44.15
CA ALA A 335 -16.81 26.56 -45.05
C ALA A 335 -17.51 25.44 -45.85
N LEU A 336 -18.39 24.67 -45.21
CA LEU A 336 -19.12 23.57 -45.86
C LEU A 336 -20.26 24.05 -46.78
N ALA A 337 -20.96 25.14 -46.41
CA ALA A 337 -22.00 25.74 -47.26
C ALA A 337 -21.43 26.23 -48.60
N ARG A 338 -20.19 26.76 -48.60
CA ARG A 338 -19.48 27.15 -49.84
C ARG A 338 -19.07 25.97 -50.69
N ALA A 339 -18.73 24.82 -50.09
CA ALA A 339 -18.26 23.64 -50.83
C ALA A 339 -19.39 22.81 -51.45
N LYS A 340 -20.63 22.89 -50.94
CA LYS A 340 -21.76 22.06 -51.41
C LYS A 340 -22.95 22.83 -51.99
N GLY A 341 -22.88 24.16 -52.10
CA GLY A 341 -23.97 24.97 -52.64
C GLY A 341 -25.24 24.93 -51.78
N VAL A 342 -25.12 24.57 -50.49
CA VAL A 342 -26.26 24.53 -49.56
C VAL A 342 -26.31 25.88 -48.84
N THR A 343 -27.34 26.67 -49.15
CA THR A 343 -27.58 27.95 -48.48
C THR A 343 -28.25 27.71 -47.12
N LEU A 344 -27.52 27.94 -46.03
CA LEU A 344 -28.10 28.00 -44.69
C LEU A 344 -28.85 29.33 -44.55
N VAL A 345 -30.19 29.29 -44.62
CA VAL A 345 -31.04 30.46 -44.39
C VAL A 345 -31.28 30.56 -42.89
N LEU A 346 -30.56 31.46 -42.21
CA LEU A 346 -30.90 31.89 -40.86
C LEU A 346 -32.09 32.86 -40.96
N GLY A 347 -33.30 32.32 -40.96
CA GLY A 347 -34.52 33.12 -40.88
C GLY A 347 -34.76 33.57 -39.45
N ALA A 348 -34.65 34.87 -39.17
CA ALA A 348 -35.34 35.45 -38.03
C ALA A 348 -36.84 35.53 -38.38
N PRO A 349 -37.77 35.00 -37.55
CA PRO A 349 -39.18 35.22 -37.78
C PRO A 349 -39.47 36.72 -37.68
N ALA A 350 -40.11 37.29 -38.70
CA ALA A 350 -40.25 38.73 -38.88
C ALA A 350 -41.13 39.43 -37.81
N ASP A 351 -41.79 38.67 -36.93
CA ASP A 351 -42.88 39.21 -36.09
C ASP A 351 -42.66 39.05 -34.58
N VAL A 352 -41.41 38.95 -34.08
CA VAL A 352 -41.15 38.86 -32.63
C VAL A 352 -40.37 40.07 -32.13
N GLU A 353 -41.09 41.04 -31.55
CA GLU A 353 -40.56 42.34 -31.09
C GLU A 353 -39.52 42.28 -29.96
N ARG A 354 -39.19 41.12 -29.37
CA ARG A 354 -38.05 40.97 -28.43
C ARG A 354 -37.49 39.55 -28.39
N PRO A 355 -36.26 39.29 -28.88
CA PRO A 355 -35.63 37.97 -28.76
C PRO A 355 -34.61 37.94 -27.62
N GLU A 356 -35.00 37.50 -26.42
CA GLU A 356 -34.02 37.16 -25.37
C GLU A 356 -33.47 35.72 -25.50
N ARG A 357 -33.99 34.91 -26.43
CA ARG A 357 -33.49 33.55 -26.71
C ARG A 357 -33.59 33.20 -28.19
N MET A 358 -32.45 32.96 -28.83
CA MET A 358 -32.40 32.28 -30.13
C MET A 358 -32.63 30.78 -29.93
N PHE A 359 -33.62 30.21 -30.61
CA PHE A 359 -33.80 28.77 -30.68
C PHE A 359 -33.25 28.25 -32.02
N LEU A 360 -32.34 27.29 -31.95
CA LEU A 360 -31.88 26.51 -33.10
C LEU A 360 -32.77 25.25 -33.18
N THR A 361 -33.83 25.31 -33.96
CA THR A 361 -34.65 24.14 -34.29
C THR A 361 -34.03 23.41 -35.48
N VAL A 362 -33.20 22.40 -35.21
CA VAL A 362 -32.82 21.43 -36.24
C VAL A 362 -33.97 20.44 -36.37
N GLY A 363 -34.82 20.65 -37.39
CA GLY A 363 -35.90 19.72 -37.72
C GLY A 363 -35.32 18.43 -38.30
N ILE A 364 -35.03 17.44 -37.45
CA ILE A 364 -34.96 16.03 -37.86
C ILE A 364 -36.27 15.41 -37.40
N PHE A 365 -37.33 15.63 -38.15
CA PHE A 365 -38.58 14.90 -37.99
C PHE A 365 -38.69 13.83 -39.08
N ASP A 366 -39.18 12.67 -38.63
CA ASP A 366 -39.67 11.52 -39.39
C ASP A 366 -38.65 10.58 -40.05
N ARG A 367 -38.22 9.55 -39.30
CA ARG A 367 -38.12 8.16 -39.82
C ARG A 367 -37.78 7.01 -38.86
N LEU A 368 -37.65 7.22 -37.54
CA LEU A 368 -37.15 6.14 -36.65
C LEU A 368 -38.15 5.50 -35.67
N CYS A 369 -39.44 5.78 -35.77
CA CYS A 369 -40.46 5.11 -34.95
C CYS A 369 -41.37 4.12 -35.69
N ALA A 370 -41.05 3.70 -36.93
CA ALA A 370 -41.85 2.75 -37.70
C ALA A 370 -41.13 1.42 -38.00
N ALA A 371 -40.35 0.90 -37.04
CA ALA A 371 -39.80 -0.46 -37.12
C ALA A 371 -39.64 -1.07 -35.72
N ALA A 372 -40.76 -1.52 -35.15
CA ALA A 372 -40.82 -2.51 -34.07
C ALA A 372 -42.12 -3.31 -34.20
#